data_AF-A0A7W1DK86-F1
#
_entry.id   AF-A0A7W1DK86-F1
#
_cell.length_a   1.000
_cell.length_b   1.000
_cell.length_c   1.000
_cell.angle_alpha   90.00
_cell.angle_beta   90.00
_cell.angle_gamma   90.00
#
_symmetry.space_group_name_H-M   'P 1'
#
loop_
_entity.id
_entity.type
_entity.pdbx_description
1 polymer ?
#
loop_
_entity_poly.entity_id
_entity_poly.type
_entity_poly.pdbx_seq_one_letter_code
_entity_poly.pdbx_strand_id
1 'polypeptide(L)'
;MPPVSLYKIGDAYFVQDGNHRVSVARQQGVEMIDAEVIELRTRVPVDSALTARDLLHKLEHRHLLERLPIDRVLPEIKVEFSDVADYRRLATYIEAHGFRVTQLWRRYVSPEEILRDWYEYGYCPISEMIREDRILDAFPDRTELDLYLWIVYHRERLALEARDEKISPQAAKDDILKNVPRRRRRS
;
A
#
# COMPACT_ATOMS: atom_id res chain seq x y z
N MET A 1 34.09 -11.30 -24.70
CA MET A 1 34.11 -10.41 -23.51
C MET A 1 33.60 -11.20 -22.33
N PRO A 2 34.03 -10.94 -21.08
CA PRO A 2 33.41 -11.57 -19.92
C PRO A 2 31.91 -11.18 -19.85
N PRO A 3 31.03 -12.10 -19.42
CA PRO A 3 29.60 -11.81 -19.31
C PRO A 3 29.33 -10.69 -18.31
N VAL A 4 28.22 -9.98 -18.47
CA VAL A 4 27.73 -9.03 -17.46
C VAL A 4 27.03 -9.78 -16.33
N SER A 5 27.05 -9.25 -15.11
CA SER A 5 26.29 -9.84 -13.99
C SER A 5 24.97 -9.10 -13.81
N LEU A 6 23.86 -9.82 -13.82
CA LEU A 6 22.51 -9.27 -13.69
C LEU A 6 21.76 -9.90 -12.50
N TYR A 7 20.96 -9.10 -11.81
CA TYR A 7 19.85 -9.59 -11.00
C TYR A 7 18.57 -9.62 -11.83
N LYS A 8 17.84 -10.72 -11.79
CA LYS A 8 16.47 -10.82 -12.32
C LYS A 8 15.48 -10.75 -11.17
N ILE A 9 14.55 -9.78 -11.20
CA ILE A 9 13.46 -9.66 -10.22
C ILE A 9 12.15 -9.60 -11.02
N GLY A 10 11.32 -10.63 -10.89
CA GLY A 10 10.14 -10.77 -11.76
C GLY A 10 10.56 -10.87 -13.23
N ASP A 11 10.11 -9.93 -14.05
CA ASP A 11 10.47 -9.82 -15.48
C ASP A 11 11.53 -8.75 -15.76
N ALA A 12 12.05 -8.10 -14.72
CA ALA A 12 13.06 -7.05 -14.83
C ALA A 12 14.49 -7.57 -14.63
N TYR A 13 15.44 -6.94 -15.32
CA TYR A 13 16.87 -7.20 -15.19
C TYR A 13 17.61 -5.95 -14.71
N PHE A 14 18.43 -6.08 -13.67
CA PHE A 14 19.23 -5.00 -13.08
C PHE A 14 20.71 -5.35 -13.16
N VAL A 15 21.54 -4.44 -13.67
CA VAL A 15 22.98 -4.67 -13.84
C VAL A 15 23.69 -4.58 -12.49
N GLN A 16 24.25 -5.69 -12.02
CA GLN A 16 25.12 -5.75 -10.85
C GLN A 16 26.56 -5.36 -11.22
N ASP A 17 27.08 -5.92 -12.32
CA ASP A 17 28.41 -5.59 -12.87
C ASP A 17 28.38 -5.52 -14.39
N GLY A 18 29.11 -4.56 -14.96
CA GLY A 18 29.21 -4.37 -16.41
C GLY A 18 28.36 -3.24 -17.00
N ASN A 19 27.94 -2.25 -16.20
CA ASN A 19 27.16 -1.09 -16.66
C ASN A 19 27.80 -0.37 -17.88
N HIS A 20 29.12 -0.20 -17.88
CA HIS A 20 29.82 0.39 -19.03
C HIS A 20 29.69 -0.48 -20.29
N ARG A 21 29.81 -1.81 -20.17
CA ARG A 21 29.65 -2.75 -21.30
C ARG A 21 28.23 -2.72 -21.84
N VAL A 22 27.22 -2.68 -20.97
CA VAL A 22 25.81 -2.54 -21.37
C VAL A 22 25.57 -1.22 -22.11
N SER A 23 26.14 -0.11 -21.61
CA SER A 23 26.03 1.20 -22.26
C SER A 23 26.66 1.22 -23.66
N VAL A 24 27.88 0.66 -23.80
CA VAL A 24 28.58 0.56 -25.10
C VAL A 24 27.81 -0.34 -26.07
N ALA A 25 27.34 -1.51 -25.62
CA ALA A 25 26.53 -2.42 -26.44
C ALA A 25 25.25 -1.73 -26.96
N ARG A 26 24.59 -0.95 -26.10
CA ARG A 26 23.41 -0.16 -26.47
C ARG A 26 23.73 0.92 -27.50
N GLN A 27 24.85 1.63 -27.36
CA GLN A 27 25.29 2.64 -28.35
C GLN A 27 25.66 2.01 -29.70
N GLN A 28 26.16 0.79 -29.69
CA GLN A 28 26.54 0.05 -30.89
C GLN A 28 25.36 -0.70 -31.54
N GLY A 29 24.15 -0.61 -30.98
CA GLY A 29 22.97 -1.28 -31.51
C GLY A 29 23.02 -2.80 -31.39
N VAL A 30 23.82 -3.33 -30.45
CA VAL A 30 23.91 -4.77 -30.21
C VAL A 30 22.61 -5.25 -29.56
N GLU A 31 21.95 -6.21 -30.20
CA GLU A 31 20.64 -6.72 -29.72
C GLU A 31 20.75 -7.62 -28.48
N MET A 32 21.85 -8.36 -28.32
CA MET A 32 22.03 -9.38 -27.28
C MET A 32 23.41 -9.28 -26.64
N ILE A 33 23.48 -9.43 -25.31
CA ILE A 33 24.74 -9.45 -24.54
C ILE A 33 24.79 -10.68 -23.64
N ASP A 34 25.93 -11.35 -23.57
CA ASP A 34 26.14 -12.48 -22.66
C ASP A 34 26.06 -12.01 -21.19
N ALA A 35 25.26 -12.71 -20.38
CA ALA A 35 25.02 -12.36 -18.99
C ALA A 35 24.95 -13.60 -18.08
N GLU A 36 25.51 -13.46 -16.88
CA GLU A 36 25.22 -14.34 -15.74
C GLU A 36 24.07 -13.73 -14.94
N VAL A 37 23.01 -14.50 -14.71
CA VAL A 37 21.76 -13.99 -14.11
C VAL A 37 21.45 -14.69 -12.80
N ILE A 38 21.30 -13.92 -11.72
CA ILE A 38 20.80 -14.39 -10.43
C ILE A 38 19.34 -14.00 -10.28
N GLU A 39 18.44 -14.98 -10.17
CA GLU A 39 17.00 -14.73 -10.00
C GLU A 39 16.63 -14.55 -8.52
N LEU A 40 16.02 -13.41 -8.21
CA LEU A 40 15.53 -13.05 -6.89
C LEU A 40 13.99 -13.13 -6.88
N ARG A 41 13.45 -14.02 -6.05
CA ARG A 41 12.00 -14.13 -5.83
C ARG A 41 11.54 -13.08 -4.81
N THR A 42 10.52 -12.31 -5.17
CA THR A 42 9.92 -11.31 -4.28
C THR A 42 8.41 -11.52 -4.24
N ARG A 43 7.75 -11.11 -3.15
CA ARG A 43 6.29 -11.22 -3.01
C ARG A 43 5.52 -10.19 -3.85
N VAL A 44 6.21 -9.17 -4.35
CA VAL A 44 5.61 -8.08 -5.11
C VAL A 44 6.14 -8.13 -6.55
N PRO A 45 5.27 -8.23 -7.57
CA PRO A 45 5.72 -8.33 -8.96
C PRO A 45 6.63 -7.16 -9.35
N VAL A 46 7.68 -7.39 -10.13
CA VAL A 46 8.60 -6.35 -10.65
C VAL A 46 8.70 -6.50 -12.17
N ASP A 47 8.54 -5.39 -12.89
CA ASP A 47 8.61 -5.32 -14.36
C ASP A 47 9.67 -4.30 -14.79
N SER A 48 10.11 -4.36 -16.05
CA SER A 48 11.21 -3.54 -16.57
C SER A 48 10.80 -2.09 -16.89
N ALA A 49 9.52 -1.75 -16.80
CA ALA A 49 8.99 -0.41 -17.06
C ALA A 49 8.86 0.46 -15.79
N LEU A 50 9.24 -0.08 -14.63
CA LEU A 50 9.06 0.60 -13.34
C LEU A 50 9.88 1.89 -13.22
N THR A 51 9.21 2.93 -12.73
CA THR A 51 9.87 4.15 -12.27
C THR A 51 10.45 3.95 -10.87
N ALA A 52 11.35 4.86 -10.45
CA ALA A 52 11.85 4.88 -9.07
C ALA A 52 10.72 5.01 -8.03
N ARG A 53 9.63 5.71 -8.38
CA ARG A 53 8.44 5.81 -7.55
C ARG A 53 7.77 4.45 -7.41
N ASP A 54 7.57 3.73 -8.50
CA ASP A 54 6.93 2.41 -8.47
C ASP A 54 7.74 1.41 -7.67
N LEU A 55 9.07 1.45 -7.78
CA LEU A 55 9.97 0.65 -6.95
C LEU A 55 9.80 0.95 -5.46
N LEU A 56 9.61 2.22 -5.08
CA LEU A 56 9.36 2.59 -3.69
C LEU A 56 8.00 2.06 -3.19
N HIS A 57 6.93 2.17 -3.99
CA HIS A 57 5.65 1.54 -3.66
C HIS A 57 5.79 0.03 -3.47
N LYS A 58 6.52 -0.66 -4.35
CA LYS A 58 6.75 -2.11 -4.26
C LYS A 58 7.57 -2.50 -3.03
N LEU A 59 8.57 -1.69 -2.65
CA LEU A 59 9.37 -1.89 -1.44
C LEU A 59 8.51 -1.75 -0.18
N GLU A 60 7.73 -0.69 -0.07
CA GLU A 60 6.87 -0.45 1.09
C GLU A 60 5.73 -1.48 1.20
N HIS A 61 5.16 -1.88 0.07
CA HIS A 61 4.20 -2.97 0.04
C HIS A 61 4.83 -4.28 0.54
N ARG A 62 6.05 -4.61 0.10
CA ARG A 62 6.77 -5.78 0.63
C ARG A 62 6.96 -5.68 2.15
N HIS A 63 7.37 -4.53 2.69
CA HIS A 63 7.53 -4.34 4.13
C HIS A 63 6.23 -4.48 4.92
N LEU A 64 5.11 -4.02 4.34
CA LEU A 64 3.79 -4.31 4.91
C LEU A 64 3.53 -5.82 4.98
N LEU A 65 3.77 -6.55 3.88
CA LEU A 65 3.52 -8.01 3.82
C LEU A 65 4.46 -8.85 4.69
N GLU A 66 5.62 -8.31 5.06
CA GLU A 66 6.53 -8.91 6.05
C GLU A 66 5.97 -8.82 7.47
N ARG A 67 5.25 -7.72 7.78
CA ARG A 67 4.62 -7.49 9.09
C ARG A 67 3.27 -8.18 9.21
N LEU A 68 2.47 -8.14 8.14
CA LEU A 68 1.10 -8.63 8.13
C LEU A 68 0.86 -9.46 6.86
N PRO A 69 0.48 -10.75 6.96
CA PRO A 69 0.29 -11.62 5.81
C PRO A 69 -1.05 -11.38 5.09
N ILE A 70 -1.35 -10.12 4.73
CA ILE A 70 -2.63 -9.69 4.14
C ILE A 70 -2.90 -10.43 2.83
N ASP A 71 -1.88 -10.55 1.98
CA ASP A 71 -1.92 -11.25 0.69
C ASP A 71 -2.40 -12.70 0.81
N ARG A 72 -2.09 -13.36 1.93
CA ARG A 72 -2.52 -14.74 2.21
C ARG A 72 -3.88 -14.81 2.89
N VAL A 73 -4.15 -13.91 3.83
CA VAL A 73 -5.33 -14.00 4.71
C VAL A 73 -6.57 -13.36 4.09
N LEU A 74 -6.37 -12.28 3.35
CA LEU A 74 -7.40 -11.43 2.74
C LEU A 74 -7.03 -11.16 1.26
N PRO A 75 -6.88 -12.20 0.42
CA PRO A 75 -6.51 -12.05 -1.00
C PRO A 75 -7.49 -11.20 -1.82
N GLU A 76 -8.72 -11.02 -1.33
CA GLU A 76 -9.75 -10.17 -1.92
C GLU A 76 -9.45 -8.67 -1.81
N ILE A 77 -8.59 -8.25 -0.87
CA ILE A 77 -8.24 -6.83 -0.70
C ILE A 77 -7.08 -6.50 -1.62
N LYS A 78 -7.33 -5.60 -2.56
CA LYS A 78 -6.27 -5.01 -3.36
C LYS A 78 -5.57 -3.91 -2.54
N VAL A 79 -4.42 -4.25 -1.95
CA VAL A 79 -3.65 -3.30 -1.13
C VAL A 79 -2.86 -2.35 -2.02
N GLU A 80 -3.46 -1.20 -2.32
CA GLU A 80 -2.85 -0.14 -3.12
C GLU A 80 -3.09 1.22 -2.46
N PHE A 81 -2.03 2.02 -2.40
CA PHE A 81 -2.05 3.39 -1.87
C PHE A 81 -1.42 4.35 -2.87
N SER A 82 -1.95 5.58 -2.88
CA SER A 82 -1.39 6.65 -3.72
C SER A 82 -0.13 7.26 -3.10
N ASP A 83 0.03 7.15 -1.77
CA ASP A 83 1.23 7.56 -1.03
C ASP A 83 1.97 6.34 -0.47
N VAL A 84 3.28 6.30 -0.67
CA VAL A 84 4.18 5.25 -0.16
C VAL A 84 4.19 5.17 1.36
N ALA A 85 3.98 6.28 2.07
CA ALA A 85 3.96 6.30 3.53
C ALA A 85 2.76 5.54 4.12
N ASP A 86 1.66 5.41 3.36
CA ASP A 86 0.41 4.88 3.87
C ASP A 86 0.45 3.35 4.05
N TYR A 87 1.33 2.63 3.36
CA TYR A 87 1.59 1.21 3.65
C TYR A 87 2.08 1.01 5.09
N ARG A 88 3.00 1.86 5.57
CA ARG A 88 3.48 1.79 6.95
C ARG A 88 2.40 2.19 7.95
N ARG A 89 1.59 3.18 7.60
CA ARG A 89 0.47 3.63 8.43
C ARG A 89 -0.57 2.54 8.60
N LEU A 90 -0.95 1.85 7.52
CA LEU A 90 -1.84 0.71 7.58
C LEU A 90 -1.30 -0.38 8.50
N ALA A 91 -0.01 -0.75 8.35
CA ALA A 91 0.61 -1.77 9.20
C ALA A 91 0.52 -1.41 10.68
N THR A 92 0.94 -0.19 11.03
CA THR A 92 0.89 0.31 12.41
C THR A 92 -0.54 0.39 12.95
N TYR A 93 -1.50 0.79 12.11
CA TYR A 93 -2.91 0.83 12.48
C TYR A 93 -3.46 -0.55 12.83
N ILE A 94 -3.24 -1.55 11.96
CA ILE A 94 -3.72 -2.92 12.16
C ILE A 94 -3.04 -3.56 13.38
N GLU A 95 -1.73 -3.37 13.57
CA GLU A 95 -1.02 -3.88 14.74
C GLU A 95 -1.53 -3.25 16.04
N ALA A 96 -1.81 -1.94 16.06
CA ALA A 96 -2.40 -1.26 17.21
C ALA A 96 -3.83 -1.77 17.50
N HIS A 97 -4.61 -2.07 16.47
CA HIS A 97 -5.89 -2.76 16.61
C HIS A 97 -5.70 -4.15 17.22
N GLY A 98 -4.78 -4.96 16.68
CA GLY A 98 -4.50 -6.31 17.19
C GLY A 98 -4.03 -6.34 18.65
N PHE A 99 -3.23 -5.36 19.07
CA PHE A 99 -2.87 -5.18 20.47
C PHE A 99 -4.12 -4.95 21.34
N ARG A 100 -5.02 -4.05 20.93
CA ARG A 100 -6.29 -3.80 21.65
C ARG A 100 -7.18 -5.04 21.72
N VAL A 101 -7.32 -5.78 20.62
CA VAL A 101 -8.11 -7.03 20.57
C VAL A 101 -7.52 -8.09 21.51
N THR A 102 -6.21 -8.27 21.50
CA THR A 102 -5.50 -9.19 22.40
C THR A 102 -5.75 -8.85 23.88
N GLN A 103 -5.71 -7.56 24.25
CA GLN A 103 -6.02 -7.12 25.61
C GLN A 103 -7.48 -7.39 25.99
N LEU A 104 -8.41 -7.12 25.06
CA LEU A 104 -9.85 -7.33 25.29
C LEU A 104 -10.19 -8.81 25.47
N TRP A 105 -9.67 -9.68 24.60
CA TRP A 105 -9.95 -11.12 24.62
C TRP A 105 -9.13 -11.88 25.65
N ARG A 106 -8.09 -11.26 26.21
CA ARG A 106 -7.20 -11.82 27.25
C ARG A 106 -6.61 -13.18 26.86
N ARG A 107 -6.32 -13.35 25.57
CA ARG A 107 -5.66 -14.53 25.01
C ARG A 107 -4.75 -14.10 23.88
N TYR A 108 -3.86 -14.99 23.49
CA TYR A 108 -3.15 -14.83 22.22
C TYR A 108 -4.16 -14.78 21.06
N VAL A 109 -3.98 -13.81 20.17
CA VAL A 109 -4.72 -13.64 18.94
C VAL A 109 -3.70 -13.64 17.81
N SER A 110 -3.86 -14.57 16.88
CA SER A 110 -2.95 -14.71 15.74
C SER A 110 -3.03 -13.52 14.79
N PRO A 111 -1.98 -13.22 14.00
CA PRO A 111 -2.04 -12.21 12.94
C PRO A 111 -3.22 -12.43 11.98
N GLU A 112 -3.54 -13.69 11.68
CA GLU A 112 -4.69 -14.07 10.83
C GLU A 112 -6.02 -13.65 11.44
N GLU A 113 -6.22 -13.91 12.74
CA GLU A 113 -7.42 -13.49 13.46
C GLU A 113 -7.54 -11.97 13.54
N ILE A 114 -6.43 -11.27 13.82
CA ILE A 114 -6.37 -9.80 13.85
C ILE A 114 -6.77 -9.21 12.49
N LEU A 115 -6.25 -9.79 11.40
CA LEU A 115 -6.58 -9.34 10.05
C LEU A 115 -8.06 -9.57 9.71
N ARG A 116 -8.63 -10.71 10.09
CA ARG A 116 -10.06 -11.00 9.87
C ARG A 116 -10.96 -10.09 10.68
N ASP A 117 -10.65 -9.87 11.96
CA ASP A 117 -11.38 -8.93 12.82
C ASP A 117 -11.32 -7.52 12.25
N TRP A 118 -10.11 -7.03 11.92
CA TRP A 118 -9.92 -5.74 11.28
C TRP A 118 -10.72 -5.61 9.99
N TYR A 119 -10.72 -6.65 9.14
CA TYR A 119 -11.45 -6.63 7.88
C TYR A 119 -12.96 -6.54 8.11
N GLU A 120 -13.51 -7.44 8.93
CA GLU A 120 -14.95 -7.56 9.17
C GLU A 120 -15.53 -6.34 9.90
N TYR A 121 -14.87 -5.88 10.96
CA TYR A 121 -15.43 -4.87 11.86
C TYR A 121 -14.81 -3.47 11.69
N GLY A 122 -13.67 -3.37 11.03
CA GLY A 122 -12.99 -2.10 10.76
C GLY A 122 -13.14 -1.66 9.31
N TYR A 123 -12.60 -2.44 8.38
CA TYR A 123 -12.50 -2.10 6.96
C TYR A 123 -13.84 -2.14 6.24
N CYS A 124 -14.53 -3.28 6.26
CA CYS A 124 -15.75 -3.49 5.48
C CYS A 124 -16.81 -2.40 5.69
N PRO A 125 -17.20 -2.03 6.92
CA PRO A 125 -18.25 -1.04 7.13
C PRO A 125 -17.89 0.34 6.57
N ILE A 126 -16.63 0.75 6.68
CA ILE A 126 -16.16 2.05 6.17
C ILE A 126 -16.04 2.01 4.65
N SER A 127 -15.53 0.91 4.10
CA SER A 127 -15.36 0.72 2.67
C SER A 127 -16.69 0.59 1.93
N GLU A 128 -17.68 -0.08 2.52
CA GLU A 128 -19.06 -0.10 2.01
C GLU A 128 -19.65 1.31 1.96
N MET A 129 -19.54 2.07 3.06
CA MET A 129 -19.95 3.47 3.08
C MET A 129 -19.25 4.31 2.01
N ILE A 130 -17.94 4.10 1.77
CA ILE A 130 -17.19 4.80 0.71
C ILE A 130 -17.77 4.49 -0.68
N ARG A 131 -18.11 3.21 -0.94
CA ARG A 131 -18.67 2.75 -2.21
C ARG A 131 -20.10 3.23 -2.43
N GLU A 132 -20.96 3.08 -1.43
CA GLU A 132 -22.38 3.46 -1.50
C GLU A 132 -22.55 4.97 -1.77
N ASP A 133 -21.75 5.79 -1.08
CA ASP A 133 -21.80 7.25 -1.25
C ASP A 133 -20.96 7.75 -2.43
N ARG A 134 -20.32 6.84 -3.18
CA ARG A 134 -19.49 7.14 -4.35
C ARG A 134 -18.42 8.21 -4.07
N ILE A 135 -17.83 8.18 -2.88
CA ILE A 135 -16.91 9.24 -2.42
C ILE A 135 -15.70 9.37 -3.36
N LEU A 136 -15.24 8.25 -3.92
CA LEU A 136 -14.13 8.22 -4.87
C LEU A 136 -14.36 9.11 -6.12
N ASP A 137 -15.60 9.39 -6.50
CA ASP A 137 -15.91 10.30 -7.62
C ASP A 137 -15.37 11.72 -7.35
N ALA A 138 -15.23 12.12 -6.07
CA ALA A 138 -14.64 13.40 -5.68
C ALA A 138 -13.09 13.35 -5.57
N PHE A 139 -12.48 12.16 -5.61
CA PHE A 139 -11.06 11.92 -5.39
C PHE A 139 -10.48 10.93 -6.43
N PRO A 140 -10.38 11.32 -7.70
CA PRO A 140 -10.00 10.40 -8.79
C PRO A 140 -8.58 9.84 -8.68
N ASP A 141 -7.69 10.52 -7.97
CA ASP A 141 -6.30 10.11 -7.76
C ASP A 141 -6.11 9.34 -6.43
N ARG A 142 -7.19 8.82 -5.83
CA ARG A 142 -7.17 8.11 -4.55
C ARG A 142 -7.76 6.72 -4.67
N THR A 143 -7.24 5.81 -3.87
CA THR A 143 -7.78 4.45 -3.71
C THR A 143 -8.82 4.40 -2.59
N GLU A 144 -9.60 3.32 -2.54
CA GLU A 144 -10.52 3.08 -1.42
C GLU A 144 -9.78 3.04 -0.07
N LEU A 145 -8.59 2.41 -0.05
CA LEU A 145 -7.73 2.33 1.13
C LEU A 145 -7.18 3.70 1.56
N ASP A 146 -6.85 4.60 0.63
CA ASP A 146 -6.47 5.98 0.96
C ASP A 146 -7.61 6.67 1.73
N LEU A 147 -8.85 6.57 1.23
CA LEU A 147 -10.02 7.18 1.87
C LEU A 147 -10.35 6.51 3.21
N TYR A 148 -10.25 5.19 3.28
CA TYR A 148 -10.42 4.43 4.52
C TYR A 148 -9.47 4.95 5.61
N LEU A 149 -8.16 5.00 5.34
CA LEU A 149 -7.19 5.49 6.32
C LEU A 149 -7.45 6.96 6.68
N TRP A 150 -7.82 7.79 5.71
CA TRP A 150 -8.13 9.18 5.99
C TRP A 150 -9.32 9.33 6.94
N ILE A 151 -10.42 8.61 6.71
CA ILE A 151 -11.60 8.61 7.58
C ILE A 151 -11.24 8.13 8.99
N VAL A 152 -10.48 7.05 9.09
CA VAL A 152 -10.05 6.47 10.37
C VAL A 152 -9.20 7.45 11.17
N TYR A 153 -8.13 8.00 10.59
CA TYR A 153 -7.26 8.95 11.29
C TYR A 153 -7.97 10.25 11.63
N HIS A 154 -8.84 10.73 10.74
CA HIS A 154 -9.61 11.93 11.00
C HIS A 154 -10.61 11.73 12.15
N ARG A 155 -11.24 10.56 12.22
CA ARG A 155 -12.09 10.18 13.34
C ARG A 155 -11.32 10.14 14.66
N GLU A 156 -10.14 9.54 14.69
CA GLU A 156 -9.27 9.51 15.89
C GLU A 156 -8.88 10.92 16.33
N ARG A 157 -8.50 11.79 15.38
CA ARG A 157 -8.18 13.19 15.64
C ARG A 157 -9.37 13.95 16.23
N LEU A 158 -10.55 13.84 15.63
CA LEU A 158 -11.76 14.48 16.13
C LEU A 158 -12.13 13.98 17.53
N ALA A 159 -11.97 12.67 17.79
CA ALA A 159 -12.30 12.09 19.09
C ALA A 159 -11.39 12.64 20.19
N LEU A 160 -10.09 12.81 19.88
CA LEU A 160 -9.13 13.44 20.78
C LEU A 160 -9.44 14.92 21.03
N GLU A 161 -9.78 15.69 20.00
CA GLU A 161 -10.11 17.11 20.11
C GLU A 161 -11.40 17.36 20.90
N ALA A 162 -12.43 16.55 20.66
CA ALA A 162 -13.71 16.65 21.34
C ALA A 162 -13.71 15.99 22.73
N ARG A 163 -12.70 15.18 23.06
CA ARG A 163 -12.69 14.23 24.19
C ARG A 163 -13.90 13.29 24.19
N ASP A 164 -14.34 12.88 23.00
CA ASP A 164 -15.50 11.99 22.79
C ASP A 164 -15.12 10.83 21.86
N GLU A 165 -15.08 9.63 22.42
CA GLU A 165 -14.76 8.40 21.68
C GLU A 165 -15.92 7.92 20.78
N LYS A 166 -17.11 8.53 20.88
CA LYS A 166 -18.32 8.13 20.15
C LYS A 166 -18.42 8.72 18.74
N ILE A 167 -17.41 9.47 18.28
CA ILE A 167 -17.42 10.03 16.92
C ILE A 167 -17.48 8.88 15.91
N SER A 168 -18.52 8.89 15.08
CA SER A 168 -18.75 7.86 14.09
C SER A 168 -17.87 8.06 12.85
N PRO A 169 -17.58 6.99 12.09
CA PRO A 169 -16.94 7.12 10.77
C PRO A 169 -17.70 8.07 9.83
N GLN A 170 -19.03 8.09 9.93
CA GLN A 170 -19.90 9.00 9.17
C GLN A 170 -19.59 10.48 9.47
N ALA A 171 -19.49 10.85 10.75
CA ALA A 171 -19.18 12.22 11.14
C ALA A 171 -17.78 12.65 10.65
N ALA A 172 -16.80 11.74 10.68
CA ALA A 172 -15.47 12.00 10.17
C ALA A 172 -15.46 12.21 8.65
N LYS A 173 -16.16 11.35 7.90
CA LYS A 173 -16.36 11.52 6.44
C LYS A 173 -17.01 12.88 6.13
N ASP A 174 -18.10 13.22 6.83
CA ASP A 174 -18.85 14.44 6.54
C ASP A 174 -18.00 15.70 6.79
N ASP A 175 -17.14 15.68 7.80
CA ASP A 175 -16.20 16.78 8.06
C ASP A 175 -15.08 16.84 7.01
N ILE A 176 -14.55 15.69 6.58
CA ILE A 176 -13.61 15.63 5.44
C ILE A 176 -14.22 16.29 4.22
N LEU A 177 -15.44 15.91 3.83
CA LEU A 177 -16.10 16.44 2.63
C LEU A 177 -16.41 17.94 2.72
N LYS A 178 -16.65 18.48 3.92
CA LYS A 178 -16.83 19.91 4.15
C LYS A 178 -15.52 20.70 3.99
N ASN A 179 -14.40 20.11 4.41
CA ASN A 179 -13.11 20.78 4.48
C ASN A 179 -12.20 20.51 3.27
N VAL A 180 -12.61 19.64 2.34
CA VAL A 180 -11.94 19.48 1.04
C VAL A 180 -12.11 20.78 0.24
N PRO A 181 -11.02 21.43 -0.21
CA PRO A 181 -11.12 22.59 -1.07
C PRO A 181 -11.83 22.17 -2.37
N ARG A 182 -13.09 22.59 -2.53
CA ARG A 182 -13.83 22.41 -3.78
C ARG A 182 -13.00 23.02 -4.91
N ARG A 183 -12.36 22.18 -5.73
CA ARG A 183 -11.73 22.64 -6.97
C ARG A 183 -12.80 23.39 -7.75
N ARG A 184 -12.64 24.71 -7.88
CA ARG A 184 -13.46 25.54 -8.78
C ARG A 184 -13.45 24.85 -10.14
N ARG A 185 -14.61 24.38 -10.58
CA ARG A 185 -14.84 24.01 -11.98
C ARG A 185 -14.38 25.19 -12.82
N ARG A 186 -13.24 25.05 -13.50
CA ARG A 186 -12.89 25.96 -14.58
C ARG A 186 -13.79 25.56 -15.76
N SER A 187 -14.81 26.38 -15.98
CA SER A 187 -15.55 26.48 -17.24
C SER A 187 -14.63 26.90 -18.36
#